data_AF-A0A4D6KMI4-F1
#
_entry.id   AF-A0A4D6KMI4-F1
#
_cell.length_a   1.000
_cell.length_b   1.000
_cell.length_c   1.000
_cell.angle_alpha   90.00
_cell.angle_beta   90.00
_cell.angle_gamma   90.00
#
_symmetry.space_group_name_H-M   'P 1'
#
loop_
_entity.id
_entity.type
_entity.pdbx_description
1 polymer ?
#
loop_
_entity_poly.entity_id
_entity_poly.type
_entity_poly.pdbx_seq_one_letter_code
_entity_poly.pdbx_strand_id
1 'polypeptide(L)' 'MSSEQSEIQLQHAGKQKKYEYLWSLEGATERLQLVQADLMEEGSFDNAIMGCKGVFHVASPVLSTITDPKVHVTHL' A
#
# COMPACT_ATOMS: atom_id res chain seq x y z
N MET A 1 14.57 26.63 11.57
CA MET A 1 13.41 26.16 10.77
C MET A 1 13.75 24.79 10.22
N SER A 2 14.02 23.89 11.17
CA SER A 2 14.56 22.55 10.97
C SER A 2 13.45 21.58 11.37
N SER A 3 13.39 20.44 10.69
CA SER A 3 12.97 19.16 11.28
C SER A 3 11.60 18.54 10.95
N GLU A 4 10.88 18.88 9.87
CA GLU A 4 9.60 18.17 9.58
C GLU A 4 9.39 17.57 8.18
N GLN A 5 10.38 17.60 7.27
CA GLN A 5 10.22 17.00 5.93
C GLN A 5 10.97 15.69 5.69
N SER A 6 11.47 15.02 6.74
CA SER A 6 12.35 13.85 6.59
C SER A 6 11.82 12.49 7.08
N GLU A 7 10.58 12.37 7.57
CA GLU A 7 10.13 11.15 8.28
C GLU A 7 9.04 10.32 7.61
N ILE A 8 9.00 10.26 6.28
CA ILE A 8 8.42 9.09 5.59
C ILE A 8 9.49 8.37 4.77
N GLN A 9 10.69 8.26 5.34
CA GLN A 9 11.65 7.27 4.89
C GLN A 9 11.21 5.95 5.49
N LEU A 10 10.59 5.09 4.66
CA LEU A 10 10.31 3.69 4.97
C LEU A 10 11.63 2.98 5.30
N GLN A 11 12.05 3.09 6.56
CA GLN A 11 13.33 2.59 7.02
C GLN A 11 13.25 1.09 7.27
N HIS A 12 13.38 0.32 6.19
CA HIS A 12 13.90 -1.03 6.19
C HIS A 12 14.61 -1.28 4.84
N ALA A 13 15.95 -1.15 4.82
CA ALA A 13 16.79 -1.32 3.64
C ALA A 13 16.59 -2.66 2.88
N GLY A 14 15.94 -3.66 3.49
CA GLY A 14 15.56 -4.92 2.83
C GLY A 14 14.23 -4.90 2.05
N LYS A 15 13.40 -3.86 2.19
CA LYS A 15 12.07 -3.75 1.52
C LYS A 15 12.09 -2.91 0.24
N GLN A 16 13.14 -2.11 -0.01
CA GLN A 16 13.21 -1.24 -1.19
C GLN A 16 13.05 -2.04 -2.50
N LYS A 17 13.80 -3.13 -2.67
CA LYS A 17 13.76 -3.93 -3.90
C LYS A 17 12.38 -4.50 -4.23
N LYS A 18 11.56 -4.81 -3.22
CA LYS A 18 10.20 -5.36 -3.43
C LYS A 18 9.26 -4.33 -4.05
N TYR A 19 9.50 -3.04 -3.85
CA TYR A 19 8.60 -1.96 -4.26
C TYR A 19 9.24 -0.99 -5.26
N GLU A 20 10.47 -1.26 -5.71
CA GLU A 20 11.18 -0.43 -6.71
C GLU A 20 10.35 -0.18 -7.97
N TYR A 21 9.58 -1.18 -8.42
CA TYR A 21 8.72 -1.03 -9.60
C TYR A 21 7.62 0.03 -9.42
N LEU A 22 7.15 0.27 -8.19
CA LEU A 22 6.15 1.32 -7.92
C LEU A 22 6.74 2.71 -8.14
N TRP A 23 8.01 2.89 -7.79
CA TRP A 23 8.73 4.15 -8.01
C TRP A 23 9.11 4.39 -9.48
N SER A 24 9.19 3.33 -10.30
CA SER A 24 9.41 3.47 -11.75
C SER A 24 8.19 3.94 -12.54
N LEU A 25 7.00 4.04 -11.90
CA LEU A 25 5.78 4.51 -12.56
C LEU A 25 5.85 6.00 -12.87
N GLU A 26 5.23 6.40 -13.97
CA GLU A 26 5.20 7.80 -14.41
C GLU A 26 4.56 8.71 -13.34
N GLY A 27 5.35 9.66 -12.85
CA GLY A 27 4.94 10.62 -11.83
C GLY A 27 4.84 10.08 -10.40
N ALA A 28 5.45 8.92 -10.13
CA ALA A 28 5.50 8.35 -8.78
C ALA A 28 6.26 9.27 -7.80
N THR A 29 7.37 9.86 -8.23
CA THR A 29 8.20 10.74 -7.38
C THR A 29 7.42 11.93 -6.82
N GLU A 30 6.43 12.45 -7.57
CA GLU A 30 5.66 13.63 -7.19
C GLU A 30 4.32 13.29 -6.53
N ARG A 31 3.74 12.10 -6.80
CA ARG A 31 2.35 11.78 -6.43
C ARG A 31 2.18 10.50 -5.63
N LEU A 32 3.17 9.61 -5.60
CA LEU A 32 3.09 8.35 -4.88
C LEU A 32 3.70 8.50 -3.49
N GLN A 33 2.92 8.20 -2.47
CA GLN A 33 3.40 8.05 -1.10
C GLN A 33 3.17 6.61 -0.68
N LEU A 34 4.25 5.92 -0.32
CA LEU A 34 4.16 4.58 0.26
C LEU A 34 4.08 4.71 1.78
N VAL A 35 3.03 4.13 2.34
CA VAL A 35 2.79 4.03 3.78
C VAL A 35 2.82 2.57 4.18
N GLN A 36 3.30 2.29 5.39
CA GLN A 36 3.21 0.94 5.96
C GLN A 36 1.86 0.80 6.66
N ALA A 37 1.11 -0.25 6.31
CA ALA A 37 -0.12 -0.64 6.97
C ALA A 37 -0.28 -2.16 6.93
N ASP A 38 -1.01 -2.72 7.90
CA ASP A 38 -1.36 -4.14 7.99
C ASP A 38 -2.89 -4.30 8.05
N LEU A 39 -3.44 -5.21 7.23
CA LEU A 39 -4.87 -5.47 7.16
C LEU A 39 -5.45 -5.98 8.49
N MET A 40 -4.63 -6.66 9.29
CA MET A 40 -5.05 -7.28 10.55
C MET A 40 -4.82 -6.38 11.77
N GLU A 41 -4.16 -5.23 11.60
CA GLU A 41 -3.86 -4.29 12.67
C GLU A 41 -4.86 -3.13 12.67
N GLU A 42 -5.60 -3.00 13.76
CA GLU A 42 -6.56 -1.92 13.95
C GLU A 42 -5.87 -0.56 13.94
N GLY A 43 -6.46 0.42 13.24
CA GLY A 43 -5.92 1.78 13.12
C GLY A 43 -4.72 1.92 12.16
N SER A 44 -4.20 0.83 11.59
CA SER A 44 -3.01 0.83 10.73
C SER A 44 -3.17 1.67 9.45
N PHE A 45 -4.42 1.95 9.04
CA PHE A 45 -4.75 2.75 7.85
C PHE A 45 -5.13 4.20 8.16
N ASP A 46 -5.30 4.59 9.42
CA ASP A 46 -5.92 5.88 9.79
C ASP A 46 -5.19 7.07 9.18
N ASN A 47 -3.86 7.07 9.27
CA ASN A 47 -3.03 8.11 8.65
C ASN A 47 -3.04 8.05 7.13
N ALA A 48 -3.14 6.85 6.55
CA ALA A 48 -3.10 6.64 5.11
C ALA A 48 -4.36 7.17 4.39
N ILE A 49 -5.51 7.12 5.07
CA ILE A 49 -6.79 7.54 4.50
C ILE A 49 -7.18 8.98 4.87
N MET A 50 -6.51 9.58 5.86
CA MET A 50 -6.81 10.92 6.32
C MET A 50 -6.58 11.95 5.20
N GLY A 51 -7.62 12.71 4.86
CA GLY A 51 -7.57 13.71 3.79
C GLY A 51 -7.74 13.15 2.38
N CYS A 52 -7.88 11.83 2.21
CA CYS A 52 -8.24 11.24 0.94
C CYS A 52 -9.69 11.57 0.55
N LYS A 53 -9.92 11.91 -0.72
CA LYS A 53 -11.27 12.12 -1.27
C LYS A 53 -12.01 10.81 -1.58
N GLY A 54 -11.26 9.72 -1.72
CA GLY A 54 -11.77 8.39 -2.00
C GLY A 54 -10.70 7.35 -1.68
N VAL A 55 -11.14 6.13 -1.35
CA VAL A 55 -10.27 5.02 -0.96
C VAL A 55 -10.62 3.81 -1.82
N PHE A 56 -9.60 3.16 -2.37
CA PHE A 56 -9.74 1.90 -3.10
C PHE A 56 -9.22 0.76 -2.20
N HIS A 57 -10.13 -0.09 -1.72
CA HIS A 57 -9.75 -1.28 -0.97
C HIS A 57 -9.44 -2.43 -1.93
N VAL A 58 -8.17 -2.58 -2.31
CA VAL A 58 -7.70 -3.60 -3.27
C VAL A 58 -6.99 -4.77 -2.56
N ALA A 59 -6.53 -4.56 -1.32
CA ALA A 59 -5.77 -5.56 -0.57
C ALA A 59 -6.69 -6.65 -0.02
N SER A 60 -6.82 -7.76 -0.75
CA SER A 60 -7.47 -8.99 -0.32
C SER A 60 -6.49 -10.15 -0.48
N PRO A 61 -6.30 -11.00 0.55
CA PRO A 61 -5.50 -12.21 0.41
C PRO A 61 -6.13 -13.14 -0.63
N VAL A 62 -5.43 -13.40 -1.73
CA VAL A 62 -5.85 -14.44 -2.68
C VAL A 62 -5.34 -15.78 -2.18
N LEU A 63 -6.24 -16.62 -1.66
CA LEU A 63 -5.90 -17.99 -1.26
C LEU A 63 -5.76 -18.85 -2.53
N SER A 64 -4.53 -19.20 -2.88
CA SER A 64 -4.23 -19.97 -4.09
C SER A 64 -4.56 -21.46 -3.93
N THR A 65 -5.73 -21.87 -4.39
CA THR A 65 -6.00 -23.13 -5.15
C THR A 65 -7.24 -22.94 -6.03
N ILE A 66 -7.22 -21.95 -6.92
CA ILE A 66 -8.27 -21.84 -7.96
C ILE A 66 -7.91 -22.79 -9.09
N THR A 67 -8.33 -24.05 -8.96
CA THR A 67 -8.26 -25.06 -10.03
C THR A 67 -9.41 -24.93 -11.02
N ASP A 68 -10.45 -24.16 -10.68
CA ASP A 68 -11.65 -23.95 -11.49
C ASP A 68 -11.79 -22.47 -11.91
N PRO A 69 -11.69 -22.14 -13.21
CA PRO A 69 -11.81 -20.78 -13.73
C PRO A 69 -13.20 -20.15 -13.55
N LYS A 70 -14.20 -20.88 -13.02
CA LYS A 70 -15.54 -20.37 -12.69
C LYS A 70 -15.76 -20.04 -11.22
N VAL A 71 -14.76 -20.18 -10.35
CA VAL A 71 -14.90 -19.79 -8.94
C VAL A 71 -15.09 -18.28 -8.84
N HIS A 72 -16.30 -17.88 -8.46
CA HIS A 72 -16.63 -16.52 -8.09
C HIS A 72 -16.08 -16.25 -6.69
N VAL A 73 -15.02 -15.46 -6.60
CA VAL A 73 -14.52 -14.96 -5.32
C VAL A 73 -15.33 -13.73 -4.96
N THR A 74 -16.41 -13.91 -4.19
CA THR A 74 -17.18 -12.78 -3.65
C THR A 74 -16.28 -12.00 -2.69
N HIS A 75 -15.87 -10.81 -3.08
CA HIS A 75 -15.24 -9.84 -2.18
C HIS A 75 -16.36 -8.97 -1.58
N LEU A 76 -16.45 -8.94 -0.24
CA LEU A 76 -17.33 -8.02 0.50
C LEU A 76 -16.66 -6.65 0.63
#